data_AF-A0A914XZH9-F1
#
_entry.id   AF-A0A914XZH9-F1
#
_cell.length_a   1.000
_cell.length_b   1.000
_cell.length_c   1.000
_cell.angle_alpha   90.00
_cell.angle_beta   90.00
_cell.angle_gamma   90.00
#
_symmetry.space_group_name_H-M   'P 1'
#
loop_
_entity.id
_entity.type
_entity.pdbx_description
1 polymer ?
#
loop_
_entity_poly.entity_id
_entity_poly.type
_entity_poly.pdbx_seq_one_letter_code
_entity_poly.pdbx_strand_id
1 'polypeptide(L)'
;MFNYGASDDLDLTSIVKNYVRRGIAVVTMNYRLGPFGFFQTRAKHFSYNIGLWDLEKAFEFILLSSDKLQFDRSKITLGGVEGGAVLAELLSLREEVRANISGLILFMMLQ
;
A
#
# COMPACT_ATOMS: atom_id res chain seq x y z
N MET A 1 10.09 -4.57 -12.27
CA MET A 1 9.01 -3.97 -11.44
C MET A 1 9.43 -4.11 -9.98
N PHE A 2 9.21 -3.10 -9.11
CA PHE A 2 9.51 -3.13 -7.65
C PHE A 2 10.99 -3.01 -7.19
N ASN A 3 11.89 -2.38 -7.97
CA ASN A 3 13.30 -2.24 -7.57
C ASN A 3 13.62 -0.93 -6.82
N TYR A 4 12.78 0.09 -6.98
CA TYR A 4 13.00 1.45 -6.48
C TYR A 4 11.68 2.08 -6.06
N GLY A 5 11.77 3.17 -5.30
CA GLY A 5 10.65 4.00 -4.85
C GLY A 5 10.52 4.02 -3.35
N ALA A 6 10.13 5.15 -2.79
CA ALA A 6 9.87 5.31 -1.37
C ALA A 6 8.75 6.31 -1.12
N SER A 7 8.13 6.24 0.05
CA SER A 7 7.02 7.14 0.40
C SER A 7 7.41 8.61 0.50
N ASP A 8 8.68 8.90 0.77
CA ASP A 8 9.24 10.25 0.86
C ASP A 8 9.43 10.91 -0.52
N ASP A 9 9.36 10.13 -1.61
CA ASP A 9 9.32 10.65 -2.98
C ASP A 9 8.00 11.40 -3.30
N LEU A 10 6.97 11.27 -2.44
CA LEU A 10 5.68 11.92 -2.63
C LEU A 10 5.72 13.41 -2.26
N ASP A 11 5.17 14.27 -3.12
CA ASP A 11 5.03 15.69 -2.83
C ASP A 11 3.98 15.93 -1.72
N LEU A 12 4.48 16.08 -0.50
CA LEU A 12 3.68 16.38 0.69
C LEU A 12 2.87 17.68 0.54
N THR A 13 3.37 18.67 -0.21
CA THR A 13 2.64 19.92 -0.43
C THR A 13 1.38 19.66 -1.25
N SER A 14 1.51 18.89 -2.34
CA SER A 14 0.36 18.46 -3.15
C SER A 14 -0.60 17.57 -2.36
N ILE A 15 -0.09 16.67 -1.52
CA ILE A 15 -0.94 15.83 -0.66
C ILE A 15 -1.77 16.69 0.29
N VAL A 16 -1.14 17.61 1.01
CA VAL A 16 -1.83 18.47 1.96
C VAL A 16 -2.86 19.35 1.24
N LYS A 17 -2.47 19.96 0.13
CA LYS A 17 -3.31 20.87 -0.66
C LYS A 17 -4.54 20.17 -1.23
N ASN A 18 -4.38 18.97 -1.78
CA ASN A 18 -5.43 18.30 -2.55
C ASN A 18 -6.28 17.33 -1.72
N TYR A 19 -5.73 16.72 -0.66
CA TYR A 19 -6.42 15.70 0.14
C TYR A 19 -6.66 16.14 1.58
N VAL A 20 -5.60 16.46 2.34
CA VAL A 20 -5.71 16.73 3.79
C VAL A 20 -6.61 17.93 4.06
N ARG A 21 -6.48 19.02 3.28
CA ARG A 21 -7.36 20.19 3.38
C ARG A 21 -8.83 19.91 3.06
N ARG A 22 -9.13 18.78 2.44
CA ARG A 22 -10.50 18.32 2.14
C ARG A 22 -11.00 17.28 3.14
N GLY A 23 -10.30 17.08 4.26
CA GLY A 23 -10.66 16.12 5.29
C GLY A 23 -10.31 14.66 4.92
N ILE A 24 -9.41 14.45 3.96
CA ILE A 24 -8.97 13.10 3.57
C ILE A 24 -7.60 12.83 4.20
N ALA A 25 -7.53 11.85 5.07
CA ALA A 25 -6.27 11.33 5.58
C ALA A 25 -5.55 10.51 4.49
N VAL A 26 -4.27 10.78 4.29
CA VAL A 26 -3.43 10.03 3.34
C VAL A 26 -2.38 9.27 4.13
N VAL A 27 -2.32 7.95 3.91
CA VAL A 27 -1.35 7.06 4.56
C VAL A 27 -0.55 6.36 3.47
N THR A 28 0.76 6.31 3.65
CA THR A 28 1.71 5.73 2.69
C THR A 28 2.42 4.55 3.36
N MET A 29 2.60 3.45 2.63
CA MET A 29 3.24 2.25 3.14
C MET A 29 4.54 2.00 2.39
N ASN A 30 5.64 1.86 3.13
CA ASN A 30 6.90 1.36 2.58
C ASN A 30 6.93 -0.17 2.70
N TYR A 31 7.57 -0.81 1.74
CA TYR A 31 7.78 -2.24 1.68
C TYR A 31 9.17 -2.54 1.14
N ARG A 32 9.71 -3.73 1.42
CA ARG A 32 11.03 -4.10 0.90
C ARG A 32 11.01 -4.22 -0.61
N LEU A 33 12.08 -3.75 -1.24
CA LEU A 33 12.24 -3.68 -2.70
C LEU A 33 13.23 -4.70 -3.22
N GLY A 34 13.20 -4.92 -4.53
CA GLY A 34 14.17 -5.74 -5.25
C GLY A 34 14.32 -7.13 -4.64
N PRO A 35 15.56 -7.67 -4.55
CA PRO A 35 15.80 -8.96 -3.93
C PRO A 35 15.33 -9.04 -2.47
N PHE A 36 15.37 -7.95 -1.71
CA PHE A 36 14.95 -7.99 -0.30
C PHE A 36 13.43 -8.09 -0.10
N GLY A 37 12.63 -7.77 -1.13
CA GLY A 37 11.18 -7.91 -1.11
C GLY A 37 10.64 -9.09 -1.91
N PHE A 38 11.34 -9.44 -2.99
CA PHE A 38 10.81 -10.30 -4.05
C PHE A 38 11.82 -11.35 -4.53
N PHE A 39 12.84 -11.66 -3.74
CA PHE A 39 13.73 -12.78 -4.05
C PHE A 39 12.95 -14.10 -4.04
N GLN A 40 13.24 -14.93 -5.05
CA GLN A 40 12.64 -16.24 -5.21
C GLN A 40 13.72 -17.28 -5.53
N THR A 41 13.63 -18.43 -4.88
CA THR A 41 14.52 -19.58 -5.08
C THR A 41 13.70 -20.87 -5.07
N ARG A 42 14.27 -21.95 -5.60
CA ARG A 42 13.68 -23.31 -5.53
C ARG A 42 13.88 -23.96 -4.16
N ALA A 43 14.70 -23.38 -3.29
CA ALA A 43 14.91 -23.87 -1.94
C ALA A 43 13.65 -23.65 -1.08
N LYS A 44 13.17 -24.71 -0.42
CA LYS A 44 11.93 -24.68 0.38
C LYS A 44 12.02 -23.84 1.66
N HIS A 45 13.20 -23.35 2.04
CA HIS A 45 13.43 -22.67 3.30
C HIS A 45 13.23 -21.15 3.27
N PHE A 46 12.93 -20.56 2.11
CA PHE A 46 12.78 -19.11 1.98
C PHE A 46 11.32 -18.73 1.69
N SER A 47 10.82 -17.76 2.45
CA SER A 47 9.56 -17.08 2.15
C SER A 47 9.73 -16.19 0.91
N TYR A 48 8.76 -16.23 0.01
CA TYR A 48 8.71 -15.44 -1.22
C TYR A 48 7.71 -14.29 -1.09
N ASN A 49 7.86 -13.27 -1.94
CA ASN A 49 6.98 -12.08 -1.96
C ASN A 49 6.86 -11.39 -0.59
N ILE A 50 7.94 -11.38 0.19
CA ILE A 50 7.97 -10.79 1.53
C ILE A 50 7.66 -9.29 1.53
N GLY A 51 7.89 -8.57 0.41
CA GLY A 51 7.42 -7.20 0.23
C GLY A 51 5.88 -7.07 0.25
N LEU A 52 5.14 -8.08 -0.24
CA LEU A 52 3.68 -8.12 -0.13
C LEU A 52 3.22 -8.38 1.31
N TRP A 53 4.02 -9.11 2.09
CA TRP A 53 3.74 -9.35 3.51
C TRP A 53 3.99 -8.09 4.33
N ASP A 54 5.00 -7.30 3.96
CA ASP A 54 5.23 -5.98 4.57
C ASP A 54 4.00 -5.08 4.39
N LEU A 55 3.42 -5.07 3.18
CA LEU A 55 2.21 -4.30 2.89
C LEU A 55 0.98 -4.80 3.66
N GLU A 56 0.81 -6.11 3.79
CA GLU A 56 -0.27 -6.68 4.61
C GLU A 56 -0.12 -6.27 6.08
N LYS A 57 1.08 -6.38 6.65
CA LYS A 57 1.34 -5.97 8.03
C LYS A 57 1.22 -4.47 8.25
N ALA A 58 1.62 -3.66 7.26
CA ALA A 58 1.38 -2.22 7.30
C ALA A 58 -0.12 -1.90 7.29
N PHE A 59 -0.92 -2.59 6.46
CA PHE A 59 -2.37 -2.42 6.44
C PHE A 59 -3.03 -2.83 7.76
N GLU A 60 -2.65 -3.97 8.33
CA GLU A 60 -3.10 -4.41 9.67
C GLU A 60 -2.78 -3.34 10.73
N PHE A 61 -1.55 -2.81 10.72
CA PHE A 61 -1.13 -1.75 11.63
C PHE A 61 -1.97 -0.48 11.49
N ILE A 62 -2.33 -0.10 10.26
CA ILE A 62 -3.20 1.05 10.00
C ILE A 62 -4.59 0.82 10.61
N LEU A 63 -5.18 -0.35 10.40
CA LEU A 63 -6.49 -0.69 10.98
C LEU A 63 -6.48 -0.63 12.52
N LEU A 64 -5.43 -1.16 13.14
CA LEU A 64 -5.24 -1.11 14.59
C LEU A 64 -4.98 0.31 15.12
N SER A 65 -4.49 1.21 14.26
CA SER A 65 -4.22 2.60 14.59
C SER A 65 -5.44 3.53 14.39
N SER A 66 -6.56 3.00 13.90
CA SER A 66 -7.77 3.77 13.56
C SER A 66 -8.27 4.67 14.70
N ASP A 67 -8.32 4.18 15.94
CA ASP A 67 -8.76 4.97 17.10
C ASP A 67 -7.85 6.17 17.37
N LYS A 68 -6.54 6.02 17.13
CA LYS A 68 -5.55 7.09 17.35
C LYS A 68 -5.52 8.09 16.20
N LEU A 69 -5.69 7.59 14.98
CA LEU A 69 -5.64 8.38 13.75
C LEU A 69 -7.00 8.98 13.38
N GLN A 70 -8.07 8.59 14.06
CA GLN A 70 -9.44 9.09 13.94
C GLN A 70 -9.98 9.08 12.50
N PHE A 71 -9.62 8.06 11.72
CA PHE A 71 -10.16 7.89 10.37
C PHE A 71 -11.37 6.95 10.36
N ASP A 72 -12.28 7.19 9.42
CA ASP A 72 -13.48 6.37 9.22
C ASP A 72 -13.13 5.04 8.54
N ARG A 73 -13.16 3.94 9.32
CA ARG A 73 -12.85 2.59 8.82
C ARG A 73 -13.77 2.11 7.70
N SER A 74 -14.96 2.69 7.55
CA SER A 74 -15.89 2.34 6.47
C SER A 74 -15.52 2.98 5.13
N LYS A 75 -14.54 3.90 5.10
CA LYS A 75 -14.19 4.73 3.93
C LYS A 75 -12.71 4.64 3.55
N ILE A 76 -12.08 3.50 3.79
CA ILE A 76 -10.70 3.27 3.38
C ILE A 76 -10.67 3.01 1.87
N THR A 77 -9.82 3.73 1.14
CA THR A 77 -9.56 3.46 -0.28
C THR A 77 -8.09 3.05 -0.42
N LEU A 78 -7.85 1.88 -1.01
CA LEU A 78 -6.50 1.40 -1.31
C LEU A 78 -6.13 1.81 -2.73
N GLY A 79 -4.87 2.14 -2.99
CA GLY A 79 -4.46 2.47 -4.35
C GLY A 79 -2.97 2.66 -4.53
N GLY A 80 -2.57 2.85 -5.78
CA GLY A 80 -1.19 3.07 -6.14
C GLY A 80 -1.01 3.43 -7.61
N VAL A 81 0.24 3.77 -7.95
CA VAL A 81 0.69 4.12 -9.31
C VAL A 81 1.69 3.06 -9.80
N GLU A 82 1.57 2.63 -11.05
CA GLU A 82 2.41 1.62 -11.70
C GLU A 82 2.62 0.35 -10.84
N GLY A 83 3.85 0.11 -10.34
CA GLY A 83 4.14 -0.99 -9.43
C GLY A 83 3.26 -0.96 -8.18
N GLY A 84 3.01 0.22 -7.62
CA GLY A 84 2.09 0.38 -6.49
C GLY A 84 0.65 0.00 -6.85
N ALA A 85 0.21 0.23 -8.09
CA ALA A 85 -1.12 -0.17 -8.53
C ALA A 85 -1.25 -1.70 -8.57
N VAL A 86 -0.27 -2.39 -9.16
CA VAL A 86 -0.25 -3.86 -9.20
C VAL A 86 -0.21 -4.46 -7.79
N LEU A 87 0.55 -3.86 -6.86
CA LEU A 87 0.59 -4.32 -5.47
C LEU A 87 -0.72 -4.03 -4.72
N ALA A 88 -1.36 -2.89 -4.95
CA ALA A 88 -2.66 -2.56 -4.38
C ALA A 88 -3.74 -3.55 -4.84
N GLU A 89 -3.74 -3.89 -6.14
CA GLU A 89 -4.63 -4.91 -6.69
C GLU A 89 -4.38 -6.28 -6.06
N LEU A 90 -3.13 -6.73 -6.03
CA LEU A 90 -2.77 -8.03 -5.44
C LEU A 90 -3.11 -8.10 -3.94
N LEU A 91 -2.89 -7.02 -3.20
CA LEU A 91 -3.22 -6.91 -1.78
C LEU A 91 -4.74 -6.96 -1.56
N SER A 92 -5.54 -6.35 -2.45
CA SER A 92 -7.00 -6.35 -2.38
C SER A 92 -7.63 -7.74 -2.55
N LEU A 93 -6.89 -8.72 -3.08
CA LEU A 93 -7.37 -10.10 -3.19
C LEU A 93 -7.42 -10.82 -1.84
N ARG A 94 -6.67 -10.34 -0.83
CA ARG A 94 -6.72 -10.88 0.53
C ARG A 94 -8.06 -10.53 1.17
N GLU A 95 -8.71 -11.53 1.75
CA GLU A 95 -10.05 -11.37 2.33
C GLU A 95 -10.11 -10.30 3.42
N GLU A 96 -9.09 -10.25 4.29
CA GLU A 96 -9.00 -9.25 5.36
C GLU A 96 -8.90 -7.82 4.82
N VAL A 97 -8.11 -7.61 3.76
CA VAL A 97 -7.97 -6.30 3.11
C VAL A 97 -9.27 -5.94 2.40
N ARG A 98 -9.80 -6.85 1.59
CA ARG A 98 -11.04 -6.66 0.83
C ARG A 98 -12.22 -6.28 1.72
N ALA A 99 -12.34 -6.91 2.89
CA ALA A 99 -13.40 -6.64 3.85
C ALA A 99 -13.31 -5.26 4.50
N ASN A 100 -12.14 -4.61 4.47
CA ASN A 100 -11.87 -3.33 5.13
C ASN A 100 -11.64 -2.17 4.15
N ILE A 101 -11.71 -2.39 2.83
CA ILE A 101 -11.63 -1.32 1.83
C ILE A 101 -12.98 -1.08 1.16
N SER A 102 -13.27 0.20 0.91
CA SER A 102 -14.48 0.67 0.22
C SER A 102 -14.24 0.94 -1.28
N GLY A 103 -12.98 1.02 -1.70
CA GLY A 103 -12.61 1.31 -3.08
C GLY A 103 -11.15 0.99 -3.37
N LEU A 104 -10.86 0.87 -4.67
CA LEU A 104 -9.53 0.62 -5.22
C LEU A 104 -9.23 1.65 -6.32
N ILE A 105 -8.08 2.32 -6.26
CA ILE A 105 -7.61 3.24 -7.31
C ILE A 105 -6.30 2.72 -7.88
N LEU A 106 -6.35 2.31 -9.15
CA LEU A 106 -5.21 1.75 -9.87
C LEU A 106 -4.82 2.70 -10.99
N PHE A 107 -3.67 3.35 -10.88
CA PHE A 107 -3.19 4.26 -11.91
C PHE A 107 -2.01 3.65 -12.67
N MET A 108 -2.24 3.33 -13.94
CA MET A 108 -1.22 2.84 -14.87
C MET A 108 -0.88 3.96 -15.85
N MET A 109 0.40 4.31 -15.97
CA MET A 109 0.82 5.25 -17.00
C MET A 109 0.86 4.52 -18.35
N LEU A 110 0.21 5.09 -19.36
CA LEU A 110 0.35 4.63 -20.74
C LEU A 110 1.75 5.03 -21.20
N GLN A 111 2.52 4.04 -21.67
CA GLN A 111 3.82 4.26 -22.31
C GLN A 111 3.65 4.86 -23.71
#